data_AF-A0A6J0WJQ4-F1
#
_entry.id   AF-A0A6J0WJQ4-F1
#
_cell.length_a   1.000
_cell.length_b   1.000
_cell.length_c   1.000
_cell.angle_alpha   90.00
_cell.angle_beta   90.00
_cell.angle_gamma   90.00
#
_symmetry.space_group_name_H-M   'P 1'
#
loop_
_entity.id
_entity.type
_entity.pdbx_description
1 polymer ?
#
loop_
_entity_poly.entity_id
_entity_poly.type
_entity_poly.pdbx_seq_one_letter_code
_entity_poly.pdbx_strand_id
1 'polypeptide(L)'
;MVMYAGRKLQIAWFIQNQPRIWTTGKACGCWALCARLSICICCLCSRGSLKCDTPRRSSGQLFPEILDALRSLESPSISLSLMKLTSCLERALGDVYLLIGKDCPFLLRDLLASEELAQVFGQPVMDVLQVFVGSPRGLNLRNVLWHGFAAPPEVPPEYCSMLVLLTVGLGQLLKGYLQQTNFTLAHRPFVTLTSVEDLIIFPDVTTEVLSVLEEVMKKSTFILKIMLPYWEVALTKLKSHRFADCAILLLVQLETGLRKVFAEVNECPKRLLTAESTALYTTFDEILAKHLNDGKINQLPVFLGEPAMEFLWDFLNHQEGPRLRDRLSHGEVSLPEFPKAAATQLLAFSFVLLLRFIDEDLLSVFKEKAAVRSLINLAVAYVSRCHPASQLKKQVLSCGGRLGTWPLRPLPEEAGREAARSEGDSETDACSSLIREIVAELCCHVPETHRAAHLSGPLPPEEWPRLLHALCSIPVRTLFCPRAVLEVLAVLRRVSSHCHRVCDQVAACVELRRRQWEDRSLRSRQRRNYLRLVRSMKLLSSMLYLILLLIVLELINIHMILGKNASEYQQYLRFLKCVLQYTENLAAYTSQDKNKWDEAVHLTHAALLKIWTFTEKKQMLTHLAKKSMSKVI
;
A
#
# COMPACT_ATOMS: atom_id res chain seq x y z
N MET A 1 -19.37 -1.25 38.37
CA MET A 1 -19.12 0.18 38.67
C MET A 1 -17.82 0.25 39.45
N VAL A 2 -16.86 1.10 39.05
CA VAL A 2 -15.64 1.35 39.84
C VAL A 2 -16.04 2.30 40.95
N MET A 3 -15.92 1.88 42.21
CA MET A 3 -16.13 2.78 43.35
C MET A 3 -14.83 2.90 44.14
N TYR A 4 -14.51 4.13 44.51
CA TYR A 4 -13.48 4.42 45.49
C TYR A 4 -14.10 4.36 46.89
N ALA A 5 -13.57 3.47 47.73
CA ALA A 5 -13.82 3.48 49.17
C ALA A 5 -12.47 3.75 49.87
N GLY A 6 -12.21 5.02 50.19
CA GLY A 6 -10.91 5.46 50.71
C GLY A 6 -9.79 5.40 49.66
N ARG A 7 -8.55 5.04 50.06
CA ARG A 7 -7.36 4.95 49.16
C ARG A 7 -7.23 3.60 48.42
N LYS A 8 -8.26 2.74 48.43
CA LYS A 8 -8.24 1.43 47.74
C LYS A 8 -9.28 1.40 46.63
N LEU A 9 -8.85 1.00 45.44
CA LEU A 9 -9.72 0.74 44.29
C LEU A 9 -10.57 -0.50 44.60
N GLN A 10 -11.91 -0.36 44.63
CA GLN A 10 -12.82 -1.50 44.72
C GLN A 10 -13.60 -1.65 43.41
N ILE A 11 -13.43 -2.80 42.76
CA ILE A 11 -14.18 -3.18 41.57
C ILE A 11 -15.45 -3.90 42.03
N ALA A 12 -16.59 -3.22 41.98
CA ALA A 12 -17.89 -3.83 42.25
C ALA A 12 -18.49 -4.38 40.95
N TRP A 13 -18.66 -5.71 40.91
CA TRP A 13 -19.39 -6.43 39.87
C TRP A 13 -20.90 -6.33 40.11
N PHE A 14 -21.66 -5.95 39.07
CA PHE A 14 -23.08 -6.27 39.00
C PHE A 14 -23.24 -7.49 38.10
N ILE A 15 -23.22 -8.67 38.73
CA ILE A 15 -23.97 -9.82 38.19
C ILE A 15 -25.36 -9.66 38.78
N GLN A 16 -26.40 -9.61 37.94
CA GLN A 16 -27.76 -9.77 38.44
C GLN A 16 -27.81 -11.04 39.31
N ASN A 17 -28.13 -10.85 40.59
CA ASN A 17 -28.24 -11.84 41.66
C ASN A 17 -26.93 -12.42 42.20
N GLN A 18 -26.21 -11.62 43.00
CA GLN A 18 -25.73 -11.90 44.38
C GLN A 18 -24.40 -11.16 44.67
N PRO A 19 -24.31 -10.36 45.75
CA PRO A 19 -23.08 -9.66 46.10
C PRO A 19 -22.10 -10.63 46.78
N ARG A 20 -20.93 -10.87 46.17
CA ARG A 20 -19.78 -11.45 46.89
C ARG A 20 -18.61 -10.47 46.86
N ILE A 21 -18.24 -10.01 48.04
CA ILE A 21 -17.03 -9.23 48.30
C ILE A 21 -15.86 -10.22 48.29
N TRP A 22 -14.88 -10.02 47.40
CA TRP A 22 -13.66 -10.82 47.35
C TRP A 22 -12.50 -10.03 47.96
N THR A 23 -12.05 -10.46 49.13
CA THR A 23 -10.84 -9.94 49.76
C THR A 23 -9.59 -10.53 49.11
N THR A 24 -8.58 -9.67 48.99
CA THR A 24 -7.25 -9.87 48.40
C THR A 24 -6.56 -11.14 48.87
N GLY A 25 -6.05 -11.93 47.91
CA GLY A 25 -5.05 -12.97 48.17
C GLY A 25 -5.49 -14.37 47.77
N LYS A 26 -5.43 -14.69 46.46
CA LYS A 26 -5.06 -16.01 45.91
C LYS A 26 -5.21 -15.99 44.39
N ALA A 27 -4.08 -16.12 43.70
CA ALA A 27 -3.98 -16.24 42.24
C ALA A 27 -4.67 -17.49 41.65
N CYS A 28 -5.34 -18.33 42.45
CA CYS A 28 -6.15 -19.47 41.98
C CYS A 28 -7.42 -19.05 41.20
N GLY A 29 -7.91 -17.83 41.37
CA GLY A 29 -9.11 -17.34 40.64
C GLY A 29 -8.89 -17.14 39.14
N CYS A 30 -7.63 -16.95 38.71
CA CYS A 30 -7.31 -16.69 37.30
C CYS A 30 -7.60 -17.89 36.40
N TRP A 31 -7.55 -19.15 36.86
CA TRP A 31 -7.84 -20.30 35.99
C TRP A 31 -9.33 -20.45 35.67
N ALA A 32 -10.20 -20.26 36.66
CA ALA A 32 -11.65 -20.23 36.46
C ALA A 32 -12.08 -19.00 35.65
N LEU A 33 -11.41 -17.86 35.85
CA LEU A 33 -11.58 -16.66 35.04
C LEU A 33 -11.12 -16.94 33.61
N CYS A 34 -9.90 -17.45 33.36
CA CYS A 34 -9.36 -17.76 32.03
C CYS A 34 -10.20 -18.78 31.24
N ALA A 35 -10.74 -19.79 31.91
CA ALA A 35 -11.67 -20.75 31.30
C ALA A 35 -13.01 -20.09 30.93
N ARG A 36 -13.58 -19.27 31.82
CA ARG A 36 -14.83 -18.51 31.56
C ARG A 36 -14.63 -17.39 30.52
N LEU A 37 -13.46 -16.75 30.52
CA LEU A 37 -12.99 -15.77 29.54
C LEU A 37 -12.92 -16.42 28.16
N SER A 38 -12.22 -17.56 28.03
CA SER A 38 -12.14 -18.34 26.78
C SER A 38 -13.53 -18.76 26.26
N ILE A 39 -14.43 -19.20 27.14
CA ILE A 39 -15.81 -19.61 26.78
C ILE A 39 -16.68 -18.43 26.31
N CYS A 40 -16.54 -17.25 26.93
CA CYS A 40 -17.28 -16.05 26.50
C CYS A 40 -16.71 -15.45 25.22
N ILE A 41 -15.40 -15.54 25.00
CA ILE A 41 -14.72 -14.99 23.81
C ILE A 41 -15.01 -15.83 22.56
N CYS A 42 -15.25 -17.15 22.67
CA CYS A 42 -15.83 -17.91 21.54
C CYS A 42 -17.10 -17.24 21.00
N CYS A 43 -17.90 -16.58 21.84
CA CYS A 43 -19.12 -15.91 21.39
C CYS A 43 -18.86 -14.61 20.60
N LEU A 44 -17.65 -14.04 20.64
CA LEU A 44 -17.20 -12.92 19.81
C LEU A 44 -16.50 -13.38 18.51
N CYS A 45 -16.10 -14.65 18.37
CA CYS A 45 -15.23 -15.11 17.27
C CYS A 45 -15.64 -16.42 16.59
N SER A 46 -16.53 -17.25 17.14
CA SER A 46 -17.02 -18.45 16.45
C SER A 46 -18.25 -19.11 17.10
N ARG A 47 -19.19 -19.43 16.21
CA ARG A 47 -20.40 -20.26 16.29
C ARG A 47 -20.60 -21.07 17.59
N GLY A 48 -21.82 -20.98 18.11
CA GLY A 48 -22.35 -22.00 19.01
C GLY A 48 -22.29 -23.40 18.39
N SER A 49 -22.34 -24.40 19.29
CA SER A 49 -22.24 -25.84 19.07
C SER A 49 -20.82 -26.41 19.08
N LEU A 50 -20.55 -27.21 20.13
CA LEU A 50 -19.45 -28.16 20.17
C LEU A 50 -19.46 -29.07 18.92
N LYS A 51 -18.25 -29.43 18.49
CA LYS A 51 -17.87 -30.26 17.31
C LYS A 51 -17.80 -29.50 15.97
N CYS A 52 -16.59 -29.04 15.64
CA CYS A 52 -16.14 -28.97 14.25
C CYS A 52 -14.62 -28.97 14.17
N ASP A 53 -14.08 -29.97 13.48
CA ASP A 53 -12.72 -30.03 12.96
C ASP A 53 -12.54 -28.96 11.88
N THR A 54 -11.84 -27.87 12.19
CA THR A 54 -11.11 -26.96 11.25
C THR A 54 -10.44 -25.83 12.04
N PRO A 55 -9.31 -25.27 11.57
CA PRO A 55 -8.26 -24.74 12.44
C PRO A 55 -8.61 -23.39 13.10
N ARG A 56 -8.29 -23.31 14.39
CA ARG A 56 -8.27 -22.10 15.25
C ARG A 56 -7.74 -20.89 14.49
N ARG A 57 -8.58 -19.92 14.14
CA ARG A 57 -8.16 -18.68 13.45
C ARG A 57 -8.16 -17.46 14.37
N SER A 58 -7.01 -16.80 14.42
CA SER A 58 -6.70 -15.41 14.82
C SER A 58 -6.83 -14.98 16.30
N SER A 59 -7.93 -15.23 17.03
CA SER A 59 -8.13 -14.65 18.37
C SER A 59 -7.71 -15.54 19.54
N GLY A 60 -7.53 -16.84 19.31
CA GLY A 60 -7.24 -17.82 20.37
C GLY A 60 -5.85 -17.72 21.01
N GLN A 61 -4.89 -17.00 20.42
CA GLN A 61 -3.53 -16.85 20.93
C GLN A 61 -3.26 -15.50 21.61
N LEU A 62 -4.03 -14.45 21.28
CA LEU A 62 -3.79 -13.10 21.81
C LEU A 62 -3.98 -13.02 23.32
N PHE A 63 -5.09 -13.54 23.86
CA PHE A 63 -5.35 -13.48 25.30
C PHE A 63 -4.34 -14.27 26.14
N PRO A 64 -3.96 -15.52 25.77
CA PRO A 64 -2.83 -16.20 26.42
C PRO A 64 -1.56 -15.36 26.44
N GLU A 65 -1.18 -14.74 25.31
CA GLU A 65 0.00 -13.87 25.25
C GLU A 65 -0.12 -12.65 26.18
N ILE A 66 -1.30 -12.02 26.24
CA ILE A 66 -1.55 -10.89 27.16
C ILE A 66 -1.44 -11.33 28.62
N LEU A 67 -1.98 -12.51 28.96
CA LEU A 67 -1.91 -13.04 30.32
C LEU A 67 -0.47 -13.37 30.71
N ASP A 68 0.33 -13.92 29.80
CA ASP A 68 1.73 -14.17 30.04
C ASP A 68 2.51 -12.86 30.23
N ALA A 69 2.21 -11.81 29.44
CA ALA A 69 2.78 -10.47 29.64
C ALA A 69 2.38 -9.86 31.00
N LEU A 70 1.11 -10.02 31.42
CA LEU A 70 0.62 -9.58 32.73
C LEU A 70 1.25 -10.36 33.90
N ARG A 71 1.66 -11.61 33.67
CA ARG A 71 2.39 -12.41 34.67
C ARG A 71 3.86 -12.04 34.76
N SER A 72 4.51 -11.83 33.61
CA SER A 72 5.93 -11.44 33.59
C SER A 72 6.14 -10.00 34.04
N LEU A 73 5.11 -9.15 33.90
CA LEU A 73 5.16 -7.70 34.16
C LEU A 73 6.24 -6.98 33.34
N GLU A 74 6.68 -7.60 32.23
CA GLU A 74 7.62 -6.98 31.31
C GLU A 74 6.95 -5.81 30.60
N SER A 75 7.39 -4.59 30.91
CA SER A 75 6.74 -3.36 30.48
C SER A 75 6.58 -3.21 28.96
N PRO A 76 7.58 -3.60 28.11
CA PRO A 76 7.40 -3.57 26.66
C PRO A 76 6.32 -4.55 26.18
N SER A 77 6.26 -5.74 26.79
CA SER A 77 5.27 -6.78 26.49
C SER A 77 3.85 -6.30 26.86
N ILE A 78 3.68 -5.61 27.99
CA ILE A 78 2.40 -4.98 28.38
C ILE A 78 1.91 -3.97 27.33
N SER A 79 2.81 -3.11 26.87
CA SER A 79 2.47 -2.08 25.87
C SER A 79 2.11 -2.70 24.52
N LEU A 80 2.87 -3.71 24.08
CA LEU A 80 2.56 -4.46 22.87
C LEU A 80 1.21 -5.17 22.97
N SER A 81 0.92 -5.78 24.11
CA SER A 81 -0.37 -6.39 24.42
C SER A 81 -1.52 -5.38 24.32
N LEU A 82 -1.34 -4.17 24.85
CA LEU A 82 -2.33 -3.09 24.74
C LEU A 82 -2.54 -2.63 23.30
N MET A 83 -1.48 -2.45 22.51
CA MET A 83 -1.58 -2.07 21.09
C MET A 83 -2.35 -3.12 20.28
N LYS A 84 -2.03 -4.40 20.49
CA LYS A 84 -2.74 -5.51 19.83
C LYS A 84 -4.20 -5.58 20.28
N LEU A 85 -4.45 -5.49 21.58
CA LEU A 85 -5.81 -5.54 22.14
C LEU A 85 -6.69 -4.41 21.64
N THR A 86 -6.18 -3.17 21.62
CA THR A 86 -6.92 -2.01 21.13
C THR A 86 -7.24 -2.11 19.64
N SER A 87 -6.31 -2.60 18.82
CA SER A 87 -6.54 -2.82 17.38
C SER A 87 -7.56 -3.91 17.11
N CYS A 88 -7.50 -5.02 17.84
CA CYS A 88 -8.49 -6.09 17.75
C CYS A 88 -9.86 -5.63 18.23
N LEU A 89 -9.92 -4.84 19.31
CA LEU A 89 -11.16 -4.29 19.84
C LEU A 89 -11.80 -3.32 18.83
N GLU A 90 -11.02 -2.40 18.26
CA GLU A 90 -11.49 -1.47 17.23
C GLU A 90 -12.11 -2.20 16.03
N ARG A 91 -11.44 -3.24 15.52
CA ARG A 91 -12.00 -4.08 14.46
C ARG A 91 -13.29 -4.79 14.89
N ALA A 92 -13.31 -5.38 16.07
CA ALA A 92 -14.47 -6.13 16.57
C ALA A 92 -15.68 -5.21 16.79
N LEU A 93 -15.48 -4.00 17.32
CA LEU A 93 -16.54 -3.00 17.46
C LEU A 93 -17.09 -2.58 16.11
N GLY A 94 -16.24 -2.43 15.09
CA GLY A 94 -16.73 -2.14 13.73
C GLY A 94 -17.55 -3.29 13.13
N ASP A 95 -17.23 -4.55 13.43
CA ASP A 95 -18.07 -5.70 13.01
C ASP A 95 -19.43 -5.66 13.71
N VAL A 96 -19.46 -5.29 15.00
CA VAL A 96 -20.71 -5.17 15.78
C VAL A 96 -21.55 -3.99 15.30
N TYR A 97 -20.93 -2.85 14.99
CA TYR A 97 -21.62 -1.68 14.44
C TYR A 97 -22.41 -2.04 13.18
N LEU A 98 -21.83 -2.86 12.29
CA LEU A 98 -22.46 -3.29 11.04
C LEU A 98 -23.65 -4.26 11.22
N LEU A 99 -23.97 -4.66 12.44
CA LEU A 99 -25.24 -5.34 12.73
C LEU A 99 -26.45 -4.40 12.54
N ILE A 100 -26.25 -3.10 12.75
CA ILE A 100 -27.31 -2.08 12.76
C ILE A 100 -27.03 -1.01 11.69
N GLY A 101 -25.80 -0.50 11.67
CA GLY A 101 -25.37 0.54 10.74
C GLY A 101 -25.00 0.01 9.34
N LYS A 102 -24.86 0.94 8.39
CA LYS A 102 -24.45 0.61 7.00
C LYS A 102 -22.98 0.91 6.73
N ASP A 103 -22.52 2.09 7.13
CA ASP A 103 -21.15 2.55 6.93
C ASP A 103 -20.45 2.74 8.28
N CYS A 104 -19.47 1.88 8.57
CA CYS A 104 -18.71 1.94 9.80
C CYS A 104 -17.89 3.24 9.85
N PRO A 105 -17.96 4.04 10.94
CA PRO A 105 -17.12 5.22 11.12
C PRO A 105 -15.63 4.88 10.97
N PHE A 106 -14.89 5.76 10.32
CA PHE A 106 -13.45 5.59 10.09
C PHE A 106 -12.63 5.83 11.37
N LEU A 107 -13.04 6.79 12.21
CA LEU A 107 -12.34 7.13 13.44
C LEU A 107 -12.91 6.32 14.63
N LEU A 108 -12.02 5.69 15.40
CA LEU A 108 -12.39 4.95 16.62
C LEU A 108 -13.22 5.80 17.59
N ARG A 109 -12.88 7.09 17.75
CA ARG A 109 -13.65 8.02 18.60
C ARG A 109 -15.11 8.09 18.17
N ASP A 110 -15.35 8.20 16.87
CA ASP A 110 -16.70 8.37 16.31
C ASP A 110 -17.46 7.04 16.35
N LEU A 111 -16.76 5.91 16.14
CA LEU A 111 -17.28 4.58 16.36
C LEU A 111 -17.73 4.37 17.82
N LEU A 112 -16.92 4.77 18.80
CA LEU A 112 -17.25 4.66 20.22
C LEU A 112 -18.38 5.58 20.67
N ALA A 113 -18.65 6.66 19.92
CA ALA A 113 -19.73 7.60 20.17
C ALA A 113 -21.04 7.25 19.46
N SER A 114 -21.07 6.12 18.75
CA SER A 114 -22.21 5.75 17.92
C SER A 114 -23.39 5.20 18.74
N GLU A 115 -24.61 5.54 18.33
CA GLU A 115 -25.84 5.04 18.95
C GLU A 115 -26.02 3.54 18.71
N GLU A 116 -25.53 3.02 17.59
CA GLU A 116 -25.58 1.60 17.21
C GLU A 116 -24.83 0.74 18.23
N LEU A 117 -23.62 1.14 18.64
CA LEU A 117 -22.89 0.42 19.67
C LEU A 117 -23.50 0.60 21.06
N ALA A 118 -24.02 1.79 21.36
CA ALA A 118 -24.75 2.04 22.60
C ALA A 118 -26.02 1.19 22.72
N GLN A 119 -26.71 0.90 21.62
CA GLN A 119 -27.86 0.00 21.59
C GLN A 119 -27.48 -1.45 21.93
N VAL A 120 -26.30 -1.92 21.52
CA VAL A 120 -25.83 -3.29 21.79
C VAL A 120 -25.23 -3.42 23.19
N PHE A 121 -24.38 -2.48 23.60
CA PHE A 121 -23.58 -2.60 24.82
C PHE A 121 -24.08 -1.75 26.00
N GLY A 122 -24.97 -0.80 25.74
CA GLY A 122 -25.43 0.20 26.70
C GLY A 122 -24.49 1.40 26.79
N GLN A 123 -25.08 2.60 26.91
CA GLN A 123 -24.34 3.87 27.01
C GLN A 123 -23.24 3.87 28.10
N PRO A 124 -23.49 3.38 29.34
CA PRO A 124 -22.46 3.45 30.38
C PRO A 124 -21.19 2.64 30.06
N VAL A 125 -21.32 1.55 29.29
CA VAL A 125 -20.17 0.73 28.87
C VAL A 125 -19.38 1.47 27.80
N MET A 126 -20.07 2.10 26.85
CA MET A 126 -19.45 2.91 25.80
C MET A 126 -18.73 4.13 26.38
N ASP A 127 -19.31 4.81 27.36
CA ASP A 127 -18.68 5.95 28.06
C ASP A 127 -17.37 5.54 28.73
N VAL A 128 -17.34 4.37 29.39
CA VAL A 128 -16.11 3.84 30.01
C VAL A 128 -15.06 3.52 28.94
N LEU A 129 -15.44 2.91 27.81
CA LEU A 129 -14.49 2.66 26.72
C LEU A 129 -13.92 3.97 26.14
N GLN A 130 -14.75 5.00 25.99
CA GLN A 130 -14.31 6.31 25.50
C GLN A 130 -13.25 6.94 26.40
N VAL A 131 -13.34 6.75 27.73
CA VAL A 131 -12.32 7.22 28.68
C VAL A 131 -10.97 6.52 28.46
N PHE A 132 -10.97 5.21 28.17
CA PHE A 132 -9.72 4.45 28.02
C PHE A 132 -9.07 4.60 26.65
N VAL A 133 -9.84 4.48 25.58
CA VAL A 133 -9.32 4.35 24.20
C VAL A 133 -9.90 5.37 23.21
N GLY A 134 -10.81 6.23 23.66
CA GLY A 134 -11.51 7.19 22.81
C GLY A 134 -10.74 8.50 22.60
N SER A 135 -11.27 9.60 23.12
CA SER A 135 -10.79 10.95 22.77
C SER A 135 -9.55 11.37 23.56
N PRO A 136 -8.80 12.40 23.10
CA PRO A 136 -7.69 13.00 23.86
C PRO A 136 -8.06 13.55 25.24
N ARG A 137 -9.35 13.75 25.54
CA ARG A 137 -9.83 14.16 26.87
C ARG A 137 -9.83 13.00 27.88
N GLY A 138 -9.73 11.75 27.41
CA GLY A 138 -9.51 10.56 28.23
C GLY A 138 -8.04 10.14 28.26
N LEU A 139 -7.77 8.89 28.64
CA LEU A 139 -6.41 8.31 28.60
C LEU A 139 -5.89 8.17 27.17
N ASN A 140 -6.78 7.93 26.20
CA ASN A 140 -6.47 7.77 24.78
C ASN A 140 -5.33 6.75 24.54
N LEU A 141 -5.35 5.63 25.29
CA LEU A 141 -4.26 4.65 25.34
C LEU A 141 -3.88 4.13 23.96
N ARG A 142 -4.88 3.92 23.08
CA ARG A 142 -4.68 3.49 21.70
C ARG A 142 -3.71 4.45 20.99
N ASN A 143 -4.02 5.74 20.94
CA ASN A 143 -3.21 6.69 20.19
C ASN A 143 -1.88 7.01 20.89
N VAL A 144 -1.88 7.12 22.22
CA VAL A 144 -0.64 7.37 22.98
C VAL A 144 0.41 6.28 22.73
N LEU A 145 -0.01 5.00 22.70
CA LEU A 145 0.88 3.88 22.43
C LEU A 145 1.24 3.75 20.95
N TRP A 146 0.26 3.77 20.04
CA TRP A 146 0.52 3.59 18.61
C TRP A 146 1.36 4.71 17.97
N HIS A 147 1.36 5.90 18.59
CA HIS A 147 2.23 7.01 18.19
C HIS A 147 3.51 7.09 19.01
N GLY A 148 3.76 6.17 19.95
CA GLY A 148 5.04 6.05 20.65
C GLY A 148 5.35 7.21 21.59
N PHE A 149 4.33 7.76 22.23
CA PHE A 149 4.50 8.79 23.27
C PHE A 149 4.84 8.21 24.64
N ALA A 150 4.37 6.99 24.94
CA ALA A 150 4.62 6.35 26.22
C ALA A 150 5.85 5.43 26.16
N ALA A 151 6.77 5.61 27.10
CA ALA A 151 7.89 4.72 27.31
C ALA A 151 7.43 3.45 28.06
N PRO A 152 8.18 2.32 27.96
CA PRO A 152 7.81 1.08 28.63
C PRO A 152 7.43 1.24 30.12
N PRO A 153 8.22 1.93 30.98
CA PRO A 153 7.89 2.03 32.40
C PRO A 153 6.70 2.98 32.69
N GLU A 154 6.25 3.76 31.71
CA GLU A 154 5.15 4.72 31.86
C GLU A 154 3.77 4.08 31.62
N VAL A 155 3.73 2.79 31.30
CA VAL A 155 2.50 2.05 30.99
C VAL A 155 2.17 1.06 32.12
N PRO A 156 1.29 1.45 33.07
CA PRO A 156 0.80 0.59 34.12
C PRO A 156 0.15 -0.71 33.59
N PRO A 157 0.53 -1.89 34.11
CA PRO A 157 -0.12 -3.18 33.77
C PRO A 157 -1.63 -3.22 34.06
N GLU A 158 -2.11 -2.37 34.98
CA GLU A 158 -3.51 -2.24 35.36
C GLU A 158 -4.37 -1.77 34.17
N TYR A 159 -3.83 -0.93 33.28
CA TYR A 159 -4.55 -0.51 32.07
C TYR A 159 -4.80 -1.69 31.13
N CYS A 160 -3.81 -2.57 30.98
CA CYS A 160 -3.95 -3.79 30.19
C CYS A 160 -4.96 -4.75 30.83
N SER A 161 -4.86 -4.96 32.14
CA SER A 161 -5.81 -5.80 32.90
C SER A 161 -7.25 -5.29 32.76
N MET A 162 -7.46 -3.98 32.90
CA MET A 162 -8.79 -3.37 32.79
C MET A 162 -9.36 -3.51 31.37
N LEU A 163 -8.56 -3.28 30.33
CA LEU A 163 -9.04 -3.44 28.95
C LEU A 163 -9.36 -4.90 28.60
N VAL A 164 -8.62 -5.87 29.13
CA VAL A 164 -8.97 -7.29 29.01
C VAL A 164 -10.35 -7.56 29.64
N LEU A 165 -10.58 -7.07 30.85
CA LEU A 165 -11.87 -7.24 31.53
C LEU A 165 -13.02 -6.58 30.77
N LEU A 166 -12.82 -5.36 30.26
CA LEU A 166 -13.81 -4.66 29.44
C LEU A 166 -14.13 -5.43 28.17
N THR A 167 -13.10 -5.91 27.44
CA THR A 167 -13.27 -6.66 26.19
C THR A 167 -14.11 -7.92 26.41
N VAL A 168 -13.94 -8.59 27.54
CA VAL A 168 -14.71 -9.79 27.88
C VAL A 168 -16.13 -9.45 28.25
N GLY A 169 -16.33 -8.39 29.04
CA GLY A 169 -17.66 -7.89 29.39
C GLY A 169 -18.46 -7.56 28.13
N LEU A 170 -17.85 -6.90 27.15
CA LEU A 170 -18.46 -6.66 25.83
C LEU A 170 -18.86 -7.96 25.15
N GLY A 171 -18.01 -8.99 25.18
CA GLY A 171 -18.36 -10.28 24.59
C GLY A 171 -19.56 -10.96 25.23
N GLN A 172 -19.74 -10.81 26.54
CA GLN A 172 -20.92 -11.31 27.25
C GLN A 172 -22.19 -10.55 26.84
N LEU A 173 -22.11 -9.22 26.76
CA LEU A 173 -23.21 -8.37 26.33
C LEU A 173 -23.62 -8.67 24.88
N LEU A 174 -22.64 -8.77 23.97
CA LEU A 174 -22.90 -9.11 22.57
C LEU A 174 -23.59 -10.46 22.45
N LYS A 175 -23.12 -11.48 23.18
CA LYS A 175 -23.76 -12.80 23.19
C LYS A 175 -25.23 -12.71 23.58
N GLY A 176 -25.54 -11.97 24.65
CA GLY A 176 -26.92 -11.75 25.08
C GLY A 176 -27.75 -11.06 24.01
N TYR A 177 -27.20 -10.00 23.38
CA TYR A 177 -27.88 -9.26 22.32
C TYR A 177 -28.18 -10.13 21.09
N LEU A 178 -27.20 -10.91 20.62
CA LEU A 178 -27.39 -11.81 19.46
C LEU A 178 -28.44 -12.90 19.74
N GLN A 179 -28.49 -13.42 20.98
CA GLN A 179 -29.50 -14.39 21.39
C GLN A 179 -30.92 -13.80 21.42
N GLN A 180 -31.06 -12.51 21.76
CA GLN A 180 -32.34 -11.82 21.81
C GLN A 180 -32.84 -11.39 20.42
N THR A 181 -31.93 -10.97 19.55
CA THR A 181 -32.26 -10.39 18.24
C THR A 181 -32.23 -11.39 17.09
N ASN A 182 -31.68 -12.59 17.30
CA ASN A 182 -31.39 -13.58 16.25
C ASN A 182 -30.50 -13.06 15.11
N PHE A 183 -29.74 -11.99 15.36
CA PHE A 183 -28.75 -11.51 14.39
C PHE A 183 -27.54 -12.45 14.32
N THR A 184 -26.90 -12.46 13.15
CA THR A 184 -25.64 -13.18 12.93
C THR A 184 -24.51 -12.17 12.74
N LEU A 185 -23.49 -12.25 13.58
CA LEU A 185 -22.29 -11.42 13.44
C LEU A 185 -21.47 -11.89 12.23
N ALA A 186 -21.30 -10.99 11.25
CA ALA A 186 -20.43 -11.19 10.11
C ALA A 186 -19.10 -10.47 10.35
N HIS A 187 -18.00 -11.20 10.20
CA HIS A 187 -16.67 -10.62 10.33
C HIS A 187 -16.18 -10.10 8.99
N ARG A 188 -15.63 -8.88 8.99
CA ARG A 188 -14.96 -8.34 7.81
C ARG A 188 -13.74 -9.22 7.47
N PRO A 189 -13.41 -9.43 6.18
CA PRO A 189 -12.20 -10.15 5.80
C PRO A 189 -10.94 -9.37 6.17
N PHE A 190 -9.85 -10.07 6.48
CA PHE A 190 -8.54 -9.45 6.66
C PHE A 190 -7.96 -9.01 5.31
N VAL A 191 -7.17 -7.94 5.33
CA VAL A 191 -6.46 -7.44 4.16
C VAL A 191 -5.17 -8.24 3.96
N THR A 192 -4.97 -8.73 2.74
CA THR A 192 -3.70 -9.36 2.33
C THR A 192 -2.73 -8.29 1.83
N LEU A 193 -1.50 -8.31 2.32
CA LEU A 193 -0.44 -7.34 1.97
C LEU A 193 0.32 -7.75 0.71
N THR A 194 -0.37 -7.85 -0.43
CA THR A 194 0.21 -8.33 -1.71
C THR A 194 1.30 -7.42 -2.26
N SER A 195 1.24 -6.11 -1.99
CA SER A 195 2.24 -5.12 -2.46
C SER A 195 3.63 -5.30 -1.85
N VAL A 196 3.78 -6.10 -0.78
CA VAL A 196 5.08 -6.33 -0.12
C VAL A 196 6.05 -7.09 -1.02
N GLU A 197 5.57 -7.95 -1.92
CA GLU A 197 6.42 -8.70 -2.85
C GLU A 197 7.23 -7.77 -3.76
N ASP A 198 6.60 -6.69 -4.21
CA ASP A 198 7.26 -5.66 -5.00
C ASP A 198 8.23 -4.81 -4.17
N LEU A 199 8.18 -4.88 -2.85
CA LEU A 199 8.98 -4.06 -1.92
C LEU A 199 10.17 -4.79 -1.30
N ILE A 200 10.45 -6.02 -1.73
CA ILE A 200 11.62 -6.77 -1.26
C ILE A 200 12.88 -6.21 -1.93
N ILE A 201 13.60 -5.35 -1.22
CA ILE A 201 14.86 -4.72 -1.68
C ILE A 201 16.04 -5.24 -0.86
N PHE A 202 15.88 -5.18 0.46
CA PHE A 202 16.91 -5.57 1.39
C PHE A 202 16.99 -7.10 1.44
N PRO A 203 18.19 -7.69 1.48
CA PRO A 203 18.35 -9.09 1.78
C PRO A 203 17.80 -9.41 3.17
N ASP A 204 17.53 -10.69 3.41
CA ASP A 204 17.19 -11.15 4.76
C ASP A 204 18.28 -10.78 5.77
N VAL A 205 17.87 -10.40 6.97
CA VAL A 205 18.78 -9.94 8.03
C VAL A 205 19.54 -11.14 8.60
N THR A 206 20.86 -11.18 8.34
CA THR A 206 21.74 -12.25 8.82
C THR A 206 22.06 -12.11 10.31
N THR A 207 22.57 -13.18 10.93
CA THR A 207 23.04 -13.15 12.34
C THR A 207 24.12 -12.08 12.56
N GLU A 208 24.99 -11.87 11.57
CA GLU A 208 26.01 -10.81 11.60
C GLU A 208 25.39 -9.41 11.61
N VAL A 209 24.36 -9.17 10.79
CA VAL A 209 23.65 -7.87 10.78
C VAL A 209 22.90 -7.68 12.11
N LEU A 210 22.29 -8.73 12.65
CA LEU A 210 21.60 -8.65 13.94
C LEU A 210 22.55 -8.29 15.09
N SER A 211 23.76 -8.84 15.14
CA SER A 211 24.72 -8.51 16.20
C SER A 211 25.19 -7.05 16.11
N VAL A 212 25.46 -6.56 14.90
CA VAL A 212 25.80 -5.14 14.69
C VAL A 212 24.64 -4.23 15.08
N LEU A 213 23.42 -4.60 14.70
CA LEU A 213 22.23 -3.83 15.02
C LEU A 213 22.02 -3.70 16.53
N GLU A 214 22.24 -4.77 17.31
CA GLU A 214 22.17 -4.72 18.78
C GLU A 214 23.17 -3.73 19.40
N GLU A 215 24.38 -3.61 18.82
CA GLU A 215 25.36 -2.61 19.25
C GLU A 215 24.93 -1.19 18.83
N VAL A 216 24.51 -1.01 17.58
CA VAL A 216 24.07 0.28 17.02
C VAL A 216 22.88 0.83 17.79
N MET A 217 21.92 -0.02 18.19
CA MET A 217 20.76 0.39 18.99
C MET A 217 21.15 1.06 20.31
N LYS A 218 22.23 0.60 20.96
CA LYS A 218 22.69 1.15 22.24
C LYS A 218 23.47 2.46 22.08
N LYS A 219 23.99 2.73 20.88
CA LYS A 219 24.86 3.87 20.59
C LYS A 219 24.15 4.98 19.81
N SER A 220 23.11 4.66 19.07
CA SER A 220 22.41 5.59 18.19
C SER A 220 21.64 6.64 19.01
N THR A 221 21.86 7.91 18.68
CA THR A 221 21.13 9.03 19.29
C THR A 221 19.69 9.14 18.80
N PHE A 222 19.31 8.38 17.77
CA PHE A 222 17.94 8.28 17.29
C PHE A 222 17.02 7.63 18.34
N ILE A 223 17.54 6.64 19.07
CA ILE A 223 16.79 5.91 20.10
C ILE A 223 16.89 6.66 21.42
N LEU A 224 15.74 7.03 21.99
CA LEU A 224 15.68 7.51 23.37
C LEU A 224 16.04 6.36 24.31
N LYS A 225 16.97 6.59 25.25
CA LYS A 225 17.43 5.54 26.18
C LYS A 225 16.28 4.82 26.91
N ILE A 226 15.25 5.57 27.29
CA ILE A 226 14.06 5.02 27.96
C ILE A 226 13.21 4.11 27.05
N MET A 227 13.32 4.28 25.73
CA MET A 227 12.59 3.51 24.71
C MET A 227 13.35 2.29 24.19
N LEU A 228 14.65 2.17 24.51
CA LEU A 228 15.50 1.05 24.08
C LEU A 228 14.88 -0.35 24.32
N PRO A 229 14.18 -0.62 25.44
CA PRO A 229 13.56 -1.93 25.67
C PRO A 229 12.56 -2.37 24.58
N TYR A 230 11.88 -1.43 23.91
CA TYR A 230 11.00 -1.76 22.79
C TYR A 230 11.76 -2.32 21.59
N TRP A 231 12.94 -1.77 21.30
CA TRP A 231 13.79 -2.25 20.20
C TRP A 231 14.35 -3.65 20.49
N GLU A 232 14.78 -3.90 21.73
CA GLU A 232 15.28 -5.22 22.15
C GLU A 232 14.20 -6.29 22.04
N VAL A 233 12.96 -5.96 22.44
CA VAL A 233 11.82 -6.87 22.26
C VAL A 233 11.47 -7.03 20.79
N ALA A 234 11.54 -5.98 19.96
CA ALA A 234 11.30 -6.10 18.52
C ALA A 234 12.24 -7.14 17.87
N LEU A 235 13.54 -7.11 18.19
CA LEU A 235 14.50 -8.11 17.73
C LEU A 235 14.19 -9.51 18.23
N THR A 236 13.80 -9.64 19.50
CA THR A 236 13.39 -10.92 20.09
C THR A 236 12.15 -11.49 19.39
N LYS A 237 11.18 -10.65 19.04
CA LYS A 237 9.99 -11.04 18.28
C LYS A 237 10.33 -11.45 16.85
N LEU A 238 11.27 -10.78 16.18
CA LEU A 238 11.77 -11.23 14.90
C LEU A 238 12.39 -12.65 14.99
N LYS A 239 13.30 -12.86 15.96
CA LYS A 239 14.00 -14.15 16.17
C LYS A 239 13.04 -15.29 16.51
N SER A 240 11.92 -14.98 17.16
CA SER A 240 10.85 -15.94 17.49
C SER A 240 9.75 -16.05 16.43
N HIS A 241 10.00 -15.58 15.20
CA HIS A 241 9.06 -15.62 14.07
C HIS A 241 7.73 -14.88 14.32
N ARG A 242 7.73 -13.92 15.24
CA ARG A 242 6.59 -13.05 15.56
C ARG A 242 6.70 -11.74 14.78
N PHE A 243 6.54 -11.83 13.46
CA PHE A 243 6.80 -10.74 12.53
C PHE A 243 5.89 -9.51 12.73
N ALA A 244 4.60 -9.73 12.98
CA ALA A 244 3.68 -8.63 13.28
C ALA A 244 4.11 -7.85 14.54
N ASP A 245 4.43 -8.57 15.62
CA ASP A 245 4.85 -7.95 16.88
C ASP A 245 6.13 -7.12 16.71
N CYS A 246 7.09 -7.63 15.93
CA CYS A 246 8.29 -6.88 15.53
C CYS A 246 7.93 -5.60 14.75
N ALA A 247 7.10 -5.71 13.72
CA ALA A 247 6.69 -4.57 12.90
C ALA A 247 5.93 -3.50 13.71
N ILE A 248 5.02 -3.90 14.60
CA ILE A 248 4.28 -2.99 15.49
C ILE A 248 5.26 -2.16 16.32
N LEU A 249 6.21 -2.82 17.00
CA LEU A 249 7.19 -2.14 17.83
C LEU A 249 8.08 -1.21 16.99
N LEU A 250 8.59 -1.66 15.84
CA LEU A 250 9.43 -0.84 14.98
C LEU A 250 8.71 0.40 14.44
N LEU A 251 7.45 0.28 14.01
CA LEU A 251 6.68 1.40 13.48
C LEU A 251 6.50 2.51 14.52
N VAL A 252 6.14 2.11 15.74
CA VAL A 252 6.00 3.02 16.88
C VAL A 252 7.32 3.71 17.20
N GLN A 253 8.41 2.94 17.23
CA GLN A 253 9.73 3.46 17.53
C GLN A 253 10.32 4.36 16.44
N LEU A 254 10.05 4.05 15.16
CA LEU A 254 10.38 4.92 14.05
C LEU A 254 9.66 6.26 14.16
N GLU A 255 8.37 6.25 14.55
CA GLU A 255 7.61 7.48 14.74
C GLU A 255 8.21 8.34 15.84
N THR A 256 8.52 7.75 17.00
CA THR A 256 9.16 8.45 18.12
C THR A 256 10.52 9.04 17.74
N GLY A 257 11.38 8.26 17.09
CA GLY A 257 12.72 8.72 16.70
C GLY A 257 12.66 9.80 15.62
N LEU A 258 11.81 9.63 14.60
CA LEU A 258 11.62 10.65 13.56
C LEU A 258 10.99 11.92 14.12
N ARG A 259 10.08 11.83 15.09
CA ARG A 259 9.51 12.99 15.80
C ARG A 259 10.58 13.78 16.54
N LYS A 260 11.54 13.09 17.18
CA LYS A 260 12.68 13.73 17.82
C LYS A 260 13.52 14.51 16.80
N VAL A 261 13.90 13.86 15.70
CA VAL A 261 14.70 14.50 14.64
C VAL A 261 13.93 15.66 14.03
N PHE A 262 12.63 15.49 13.76
CA PHE A 262 11.74 16.54 13.27
C PHE A 262 11.75 17.78 14.16
N ALA A 263 11.63 17.58 15.48
CA ALA A 263 11.62 18.69 16.42
C ALA A 263 12.97 19.43 16.45
N GLU A 264 14.07 18.69 16.31
CA GLU A 264 15.43 19.24 16.27
C GLU A 264 15.70 20.03 14.99
N VAL A 265 15.49 19.43 13.81
CA VAL A 265 15.84 20.06 12.52
C VAL A 265 14.91 21.20 12.10
N ASN A 266 13.69 21.25 12.64
CA ASN A 266 12.76 22.36 12.42
C ASN A 266 12.76 23.39 13.56
N GLU A 267 13.64 23.23 14.57
CA GLU A 267 13.69 24.10 15.75
C GLU A 267 12.34 24.22 16.48
N CYS A 268 11.56 23.14 16.47
CA CYS A 268 10.25 23.12 17.09
C CYS A 268 10.35 22.92 18.62
N PRO A 269 9.34 23.39 19.39
CA PRO A 269 9.34 23.21 20.84
C PRO A 269 9.34 21.74 21.24
N LYS A 270 10.09 21.41 22.30
CA LYS A 270 10.19 20.04 22.85
C LYS A 270 8.84 19.43 23.25
N ARG A 271 7.81 20.25 23.48
CA ARG A 271 6.43 19.79 23.79
C ARG A 271 5.84 18.89 22.70
N LEU A 272 6.33 18.98 21.46
CA LEU A 272 5.87 18.08 20.40
C LEU A 272 6.22 16.61 20.68
N LEU A 273 7.19 16.33 21.56
CA LEU A 273 7.57 14.99 21.97
C LEU A 273 6.61 14.35 22.98
N THR A 274 5.64 15.11 23.50
CA THR A 274 4.69 14.68 24.52
C THR A 274 3.26 14.67 23.99
N ALA A 275 2.43 13.74 24.49
CA ALA A 275 1.00 13.73 24.19
C ALA A 275 0.27 14.68 25.16
N GLU A 276 -0.40 15.71 24.61
CA GLU A 276 -1.20 16.66 25.39
C GLU A 276 -2.69 16.50 25.09
N SER A 277 -3.54 16.56 26.11
CA SER A 277 -5.00 16.42 25.95
C SER A 277 -5.68 17.60 25.24
N THR A 278 -4.97 18.72 25.10
CA THR A 278 -5.48 19.98 24.54
C THR A 278 -4.98 20.29 23.13
N ALA A 279 -4.05 19.48 22.60
CA ALA A 279 -3.44 19.68 21.29
C ALA A 279 -3.53 18.40 20.44
N LEU A 280 -3.45 18.58 19.12
CA LEU A 280 -3.29 17.44 18.20
C LEU A 280 -1.89 16.84 18.37
N TYR A 281 -1.81 15.52 18.27
CA TYR A 281 -0.57 14.79 18.37
C TYR A 281 0.26 14.99 17.11
N THR A 282 1.58 15.15 17.24
CA THR A 282 2.49 15.16 16.10
C THR A 282 2.81 13.73 15.67
N THR A 283 2.25 13.31 14.55
CA THR A 283 2.26 11.96 14.00
C THR A 283 3.07 11.87 12.71
N PHE A 284 3.19 10.68 12.12
CA PHE A 284 3.85 10.52 10.81
C PHE A 284 3.32 11.49 9.73
N ASP A 285 2.02 11.80 9.74
CA ASP A 285 1.41 12.68 8.75
C ASP A 285 1.99 14.09 8.80
N GLU A 286 2.18 14.65 10.01
CA GLU A 286 2.81 15.96 10.16
C GLU A 286 4.34 15.88 10.01
N ILE A 287 4.97 14.84 10.58
CA ILE A 287 6.42 14.67 10.58
C ILE A 287 6.97 14.54 9.16
N LEU A 288 6.25 13.85 8.27
CA LEU A 288 6.67 13.56 6.90
C LEU A 288 6.05 14.51 5.85
N ALA A 289 5.30 15.53 6.28
CA ALA A 289 4.69 16.53 5.39
C ALA A 289 5.75 17.43 4.72
N LYS A 290 5.41 18.02 3.57
CA LYS A 290 6.29 18.97 2.86
C LYS A 290 6.46 20.29 3.62
N HIS A 291 5.39 20.76 4.23
CA HIS A 291 5.34 22.04 4.92
C HIS A 291 4.81 21.84 6.33
N LEU A 292 5.28 22.68 7.24
CA LEU A 292 4.75 22.82 8.58
C LEU A 292 3.41 23.56 8.57
N ASN A 293 2.72 23.57 9.70
CA ASN A 293 1.43 24.26 9.85
C ASN A 293 1.50 25.77 9.62
N ASP A 294 2.67 26.39 9.81
CA ASP A 294 2.91 27.81 9.53
C ASP A 294 3.31 28.09 8.07
N GLY A 295 3.29 27.07 7.20
CA GLY A 295 3.63 27.16 5.78
C GLY A 295 5.13 27.06 5.47
N LYS A 296 6.01 27.03 6.48
CA LYS A 296 7.46 26.84 6.25
C LYS A 296 7.75 25.45 5.71
N ILE A 297 8.85 25.32 4.98
CA ILE A 297 9.32 24.02 4.48
C ILE A 297 9.78 23.17 5.67
N ASN A 298 9.25 21.95 5.76
CA ASN A 298 9.72 20.97 6.72
C ASN A 298 11.13 20.51 6.35
N GLN A 299 12.07 20.66 7.28
CA GLN A 299 13.48 20.31 7.08
C GLN A 299 13.75 18.82 7.23
N LEU A 300 12.86 18.04 7.85
CA LEU A 300 13.08 16.61 8.05
C LEU A 300 13.17 15.84 6.71
N PRO A 301 12.25 16.00 5.74
CA PRO A 301 12.40 15.35 4.42
C PRO A 301 13.71 15.70 3.71
N VAL A 302 14.18 16.95 3.85
CA VAL A 302 15.45 17.40 3.27
C VAL A 302 16.62 16.71 3.97
N PHE A 303 16.61 16.64 5.29
CA PHE A 303 17.62 15.98 6.10
C PHE A 303 17.70 14.46 5.83
N LEU A 304 16.56 13.79 5.70
CA LEU A 304 16.49 12.36 5.41
C LEU A 304 16.93 12.04 3.98
N GLY A 305 16.66 12.93 3.03
CA GLY A 305 16.91 12.72 1.61
C GLY A 305 15.82 11.89 0.93
N GLU A 306 15.78 11.98 -0.40
CA GLU A 306 14.70 11.37 -1.19
C GLU A 306 14.56 9.85 -0.99
N PRO A 307 15.63 9.03 -1.01
CA PRO A 307 15.49 7.57 -0.91
C PRO A 307 14.82 7.11 0.40
N ALA A 308 15.19 7.73 1.53
CA ALA A 308 14.61 7.39 2.82
C ALA A 308 13.13 7.83 2.91
N MET A 309 12.81 9.00 2.36
CA MET A 309 11.42 9.48 2.27
C MET A 309 10.55 8.60 1.39
N GLU A 310 11.06 8.17 0.24
CA GLU A 310 10.35 7.27 -0.67
C GLU A 310 10.08 5.91 -0.02
N PHE A 311 11.04 5.35 0.73
CA PHE A 311 10.82 4.10 1.47
C PHE A 311 9.71 4.26 2.52
N LEU A 312 9.77 5.32 3.33
CA LEU A 312 8.76 5.60 4.35
C LEU A 312 7.37 5.77 3.73
N TRP A 313 7.26 6.49 2.61
CA TRP A 313 5.99 6.69 1.92
C TRP A 313 5.43 5.41 1.29
N ASP A 314 6.28 4.57 0.70
CA ASP A 314 5.86 3.26 0.18
C ASP A 314 5.25 2.40 1.28
N PHE A 315 5.91 2.31 2.44
CA PHE A 315 5.46 1.45 3.53
C PHE A 315 4.31 2.02 4.36
N LEU A 316 4.21 3.35 4.47
CA LEU A 316 3.27 4.01 5.39
C LEU A 316 2.07 4.66 4.70
N ASN A 317 2.24 5.27 3.53
CA ASN A 317 1.27 6.26 3.02
C ASN A 317 0.63 5.88 1.67
N HIS A 318 1.42 5.42 0.69
CA HIS A 318 0.89 5.19 -0.66
C HIS A 318 -0.30 4.24 -0.67
N GLN A 319 -1.36 4.61 -1.41
CA GLN A 319 -2.63 3.86 -1.41
C GLN A 319 -2.46 2.40 -1.88
N GLU A 320 -1.58 2.18 -2.85
CA GLU A 320 -1.19 0.87 -3.38
C GLU A 320 0.00 0.24 -2.63
N GLY A 321 0.57 0.97 -1.67
CA GLY A 321 1.52 0.44 -0.71
C GLY A 321 0.83 -0.34 0.42
N PRO A 322 1.61 -1.06 1.24
CA PRO A 322 1.07 -1.88 2.31
C PRO A 322 0.41 -1.09 3.45
N ARG A 323 0.72 0.22 3.60
CA ARG A 323 0.20 1.10 4.66
C ARG A 323 0.25 0.45 6.04
N LEU A 324 1.43 -0.10 6.38
CA LEU A 324 1.59 -1.03 7.50
C LEU A 324 1.08 -0.47 8.83
N ARG A 325 1.39 0.80 9.11
CA ARG A 325 0.97 1.48 10.35
C ARG A 325 -0.55 1.54 10.48
N ASP A 326 -1.25 1.95 9.42
CA ASP A 326 -2.71 2.06 9.45
C ASP A 326 -3.33 0.67 9.55
N ARG A 327 -2.93 -0.25 8.68
CA ARG A 327 -3.50 -1.60 8.62
C ARG A 327 -3.30 -2.39 9.92
N LEU A 328 -2.14 -2.26 10.58
CA LEU A 328 -1.88 -2.92 11.86
C LEU A 328 -2.64 -2.25 13.01
N SER A 329 -2.65 -0.91 13.09
CA SER A 329 -3.30 -0.17 14.19
C SER A 329 -4.83 -0.22 14.19
N HIS A 330 -5.43 -0.52 13.03
CA HIS A 330 -6.88 -0.77 12.90
C HIS A 330 -7.23 -2.27 12.91
N GLY A 331 -6.24 -3.15 13.15
CA GLY A 331 -6.44 -4.59 13.21
C GLY A 331 -6.85 -5.24 11.89
N GLU A 332 -6.62 -4.58 10.75
CA GLU A 332 -7.08 -5.02 9.43
C GLU A 332 -6.28 -6.16 8.83
N VAL A 333 -5.13 -6.49 9.41
CA VAL A 333 -4.24 -7.58 8.98
C VAL A 333 -4.18 -8.66 10.04
N SER A 334 -4.12 -9.91 9.59
CA SER A 334 -3.93 -11.08 10.44
C SER A 334 -2.51 -11.08 11.04
N LEU A 335 -2.40 -10.95 12.37
CA LEU A 335 -1.10 -10.93 13.07
C LEU A 335 -0.31 -12.26 12.91
N PRO A 336 -0.94 -13.46 12.93
CA PRO A 336 -0.22 -14.71 12.71
C PRO A 336 0.26 -14.89 11.26
N GLU A 337 -0.48 -14.36 10.29
CA GLU A 337 -0.18 -14.51 8.85
C GLU A 337 0.59 -13.29 8.30
N PHE A 338 1.11 -12.44 9.19
CA PHE A 338 1.82 -11.23 8.78
C PHE A 338 3.12 -11.59 8.03
N PRO A 339 3.37 -11.02 6.83
CA PRO A 339 4.50 -11.41 6.01
C PRO A 339 5.85 -11.14 6.69
N LYS A 340 6.71 -12.17 6.74
CA LYS A 340 8.11 -12.02 7.18
C LYS A 340 8.81 -10.87 6.45
N ALA A 341 8.63 -10.80 5.14
CA ALA A 341 9.25 -9.79 4.29
C ALA A 341 8.93 -8.36 4.75
N ALA A 342 7.69 -8.06 5.16
CA ALA A 342 7.34 -6.72 5.62
C ALA A 342 8.12 -6.33 6.89
N ALA A 343 8.25 -7.24 7.86
CA ALA A 343 9.01 -7.01 9.08
C ALA A 343 10.52 -6.90 8.82
N THR A 344 11.08 -7.74 7.94
CA THR A 344 12.52 -7.70 7.64
C THR A 344 12.92 -6.46 6.85
N GLN A 345 12.10 -6.01 5.88
CA GLN A 345 12.35 -4.75 5.17
C GLN A 345 12.30 -3.54 6.11
N LEU A 346 11.29 -3.47 7.00
CA LEU A 346 11.21 -2.41 8.01
C LEU A 346 12.42 -2.42 8.94
N LEU A 347 12.86 -3.59 9.40
CA LEU A 347 14.02 -3.72 10.28
C LEU A 347 15.32 -3.31 9.58
N ALA A 348 15.52 -3.76 8.34
CA ALA A 348 16.70 -3.42 7.55
C ALA A 348 16.79 -1.92 7.29
N PHE A 349 15.67 -1.28 6.92
CA PHE A 349 15.61 0.17 6.79
C PHE A 349 15.86 0.89 8.11
N SER A 350 15.24 0.43 9.20
CA SER A 350 15.46 0.99 10.54
C SER A 350 16.93 0.92 10.92
N PHE A 351 17.59 -0.20 10.67
CA PHE A 351 19.01 -0.36 10.91
C PHE A 351 19.86 0.68 10.15
N VAL A 352 19.63 0.84 8.85
CA VAL A 352 20.35 1.83 8.04
C VAL A 352 20.07 3.26 8.53
N LEU A 353 18.84 3.55 8.96
CA LEU A 353 18.51 4.84 9.55
C LEU A 353 19.28 5.07 10.86
N LEU A 354 19.32 4.08 11.76
CA LEU A 354 20.05 4.18 13.03
C LEU A 354 21.55 4.44 12.86
N LEU A 355 22.17 3.86 11.82
CA LEU A 355 23.57 4.08 11.47
C LEU A 355 23.88 5.55 11.13
N ARG A 356 22.88 6.36 10.76
CA ARG A 356 23.07 7.80 10.52
C ARG A 356 23.20 8.62 11.81
N PHE A 357 22.93 8.02 12.96
CA PHE A 357 22.85 8.69 14.26
C PHE A 357 23.83 8.10 15.28
N ILE A 358 24.85 7.35 14.82
CA ILE A 358 25.99 6.93 15.63
C ILE A 358 27.20 7.82 15.34
N ASP A 359 28.22 7.72 16.19
CA ASP A 359 29.52 8.37 16.00
C ASP A 359 30.19 7.96 14.66
N GLU A 360 30.88 8.90 14.01
CA GLU A 360 31.48 8.69 12.69
C GLU A 360 32.57 7.62 12.70
N ASP A 361 33.39 7.56 13.75
CA ASP A 361 34.45 6.55 13.88
C ASP A 361 33.83 5.16 13.95
N LEU A 362 32.76 5.01 14.74
CA LEU A 362 32.04 3.74 14.85
C LEU A 362 31.33 3.36 13.54
N LEU A 363 30.76 4.33 12.82
CA LEU A 363 30.15 4.11 11.52
C LEU A 363 31.17 3.61 10.50
N SER A 364 32.39 4.15 10.51
CA SER A 364 33.47 3.74 9.61
C SER A 364 33.79 2.25 9.78
N VAL A 365 33.91 1.79 11.04
CA VAL A 365 34.14 0.38 11.38
C VAL A 365 33.00 -0.51 10.88
N PHE A 366 31.74 -0.13 11.09
CA PHE A 366 30.62 -0.95 10.62
C PHE A 366 30.49 -0.98 9.09
N LYS A 367 30.91 0.08 8.38
CA LYS A 367 30.95 0.11 6.90
C LYS A 367 31.99 -0.84 6.29
N GLU A 368 32.95 -1.34 7.07
CA GLU A 368 33.88 -2.38 6.61
C GLU A 368 33.18 -3.72 6.38
N LYS A 369 32.11 -4.00 7.14
CA LYS A 369 31.32 -5.22 7.01
C LYS A 369 30.51 -5.19 5.71
N ALA A 370 30.74 -6.16 4.83
CA ALA A 370 30.13 -6.21 3.50
C ALA A 370 28.60 -6.21 3.55
N ALA A 371 28.00 -6.93 4.51
CA ALA A 371 26.55 -6.97 4.69
C ALA A 371 25.96 -5.59 5.03
N VAL A 372 26.61 -4.83 5.93
CA VAL A 372 26.18 -3.47 6.32
C VAL A 372 26.33 -2.51 5.14
N ARG A 373 27.47 -2.55 4.44
CA ARG A 373 27.70 -1.73 3.25
C ARG A 373 26.65 -1.98 2.15
N SER A 374 26.29 -3.23 1.93
CA SER A 374 25.24 -3.61 0.99
C SER A 374 23.89 -2.98 1.36
N LEU A 375 23.49 -3.04 2.64
CA LEU A 375 22.25 -2.43 3.12
C LEU A 375 22.24 -0.90 2.93
N ILE A 376 23.35 -0.22 3.25
CA ILE A 376 23.49 1.23 3.03
C ILE A 376 23.33 1.56 1.54
N ASN A 377 24.02 0.84 0.65
CA ASN A 377 23.95 1.09 -0.79
C ASN A 377 22.53 0.88 -1.33
N LEU A 378 21.83 -0.17 -0.89
CA LEU A 378 20.45 -0.42 -1.27
C LEU A 378 19.50 0.67 -0.78
N ALA A 379 19.70 1.18 0.44
CA ALA A 379 18.88 2.27 0.98
C ALA A 379 19.12 3.59 0.24
N VAL A 380 20.36 3.90 -0.13
CA VAL A 380 20.70 5.12 -0.89
C VAL A 380 20.19 5.06 -2.32
N ALA A 381 20.17 3.86 -2.92
CA ALA A 381 19.64 3.65 -4.27
C ALA A 381 18.12 3.39 -4.30
N TYR A 382 17.42 3.49 -3.17
CA TYR A 382 16.00 3.21 -3.10
C TYR A 382 15.22 4.22 -3.94
N VAL A 383 14.29 3.69 -4.75
CA VAL A 383 13.30 4.48 -5.48
C VAL A 383 11.92 3.92 -5.18
N SER A 384 10.93 4.81 -5.00
CA SER A 384 9.54 4.44 -4.74
C SER A 384 9.05 3.43 -5.78
N ARG A 385 8.42 2.36 -5.31
CA ARG A 385 7.78 1.33 -6.11
C ARG A 385 6.26 1.44 -6.03
N CYS A 386 5.70 1.99 -4.96
CA CYS A 386 4.26 2.12 -4.77
C CYS A 386 3.67 3.44 -5.32
N HIS A 387 4.49 4.44 -5.63
CA HIS A 387 4.00 5.69 -6.22
C HIS A 387 3.34 5.44 -7.60
N PRO A 388 2.26 6.16 -7.97
CA PRO A 388 1.57 5.98 -9.25
C PRO A 388 2.47 6.07 -10.50
N ALA A 389 3.51 6.91 -10.47
CA ALA A 389 4.50 6.97 -11.56
C ALA A 389 5.27 5.64 -11.72
N SER A 390 5.71 5.04 -10.61
CA SER A 390 6.45 3.78 -10.60
C SER A 390 5.57 2.60 -11.01
N GLN A 391 4.32 2.60 -10.55
CA GLN A 391 3.32 1.64 -11.00
C GLN A 391 3.00 1.77 -12.48
N LEU A 392 2.94 2.99 -13.02
CA LEU A 392 2.78 3.22 -14.46
C LEU A 392 3.96 2.67 -15.26
N LYS A 393 5.20 2.86 -14.82
CA LYS A 393 6.39 2.25 -15.46
C LYS A 393 6.27 0.72 -15.48
N LYS A 394 5.87 0.11 -14.36
CA LYS A 394 5.63 -1.34 -14.27
C LYS A 394 4.55 -1.81 -15.25
N GLN A 395 3.43 -1.09 -15.33
CA GLN A 395 2.33 -1.38 -16.27
C GLN A 395 2.79 -1.31 -17.73
N VAL A 396 3.56 -0.27 -18.09
CA VAL A 396 4.11 -0.12 -19.44
C VAL A 396 5.06 -1.27 -19.79
N LEU A 397 6.02 -1.58 -18.92
CA LEU A 397 6.99 -2.66 -19.18
C LEU A 397 6.30 -4.03 -19.29
N SER A 398 5.32 -4.30 -18.42
CA SER A 398 4.53 -5.53 -18.49
C SER A 398 3.72 -5.62 -19.79
N CYS A 399 3.08 -4.52 -20.21
CA CYS A 399 2.34 -4.45 -21.46
C CYS A 399 3.25 -4.62 -22.68
N GLY A 400 4.41 -3.94 -22.71
CA GLY A 400 5.40 -4.04 -23.79
C GLY A 400 5.98 -5.45 -23.91
N GLY A 401 6.27 -6.12 -22.78
CA GLY A 401 6.70 -7.51 -22.77
C GLY A 401 5.66 -8.46 -23.38
N ARG A 402 4.39 -8.30 -23.02
CA ARG A 402 3.29 -9.11 -23.60
C ARG A 402 3.10 -8.88 -25.09
N LEU A 403 3.18 -7.62 -25.53
CA LEU A 403 3.13 -7.28 -26.95
C LEU A 403 4.28 -7.93 -27.73
N GLY A 404 5.48 -7.98 -27.16
CA GLY A 404 6.63 -8.66 -27.76
C GLY A 404 6.41 -10.17 -27.94
N THR A 405 5.53 -10.77 -27.14
CA THR A 405 5.17 -12.20 -27.22
C THR A 405 3.93 -12.49 -28.07
N TRP A 406 3.27 -11.47 -28.64
CA TRP A 406 2.15 -11.71 -29.55
C TRP A 406 2.59 -12.67 -30.65
N PRO A 407 1.76 -13.67 -30.97
CA PRO A 407 2.24 -14.83 -31.70
C PRO A 407 2.71 -14.44 -33.09
N LEU A 408 4.03 -14.49 -33.29
CA LEU A 408 4.70 -14.46 -34.60
C LEU A 408 4.59 -15.82 -35.32
N ARG A 409 3.78 -16.76 -34.80
CA ARG A 409 3.61 -18.07 -35.46
C ARG A 409 2.90 -17.86 -36.81
N PRO A 410 3.47 -18.38 -37.91
CA PRO A 410 2.85 -18.27 -39.22
C PRO A 410 1.45 -18.86 -39.19
N LEU A 411 0.53 -18.30 -39.99
CA LEU A 411 -0.80 -18.91 -40.16
C LEU A 411 -0.64 -20.37 -40.64
N PRO A 412 -1.56 -21.27 -40.26
CA PRO A 412 -1.67 -22.56 -40.94
C PRO A 412 -1.71 -22.35 -42.47
N GLU A 413 -1.00 -23.18 -43.24
CA GLU A 413 -0.81 -22.95 -44.70
C GLU A 413 -2.10 -22.66 -45.47
N GLU A 414 -3.20 -23.34 -45.12
CA GLU A 414 -4.53 -23.14 -45.72
C GLU A 414 -5.08 -21.73 -45.44
N ALA A 415 -4.92 -21.24 -44.21
CA ALA A 415 -5.33 -19.90 -43.81
C ALA A 415 -4.42 -18.81 -44.43
N GLY A 416 -3.14 -19.11 -44.65
CA GLY A 416 -2.22 -18.24 -45.38
C GLY A 416 -2.61 -18.05 -46.85
N ARG A 417 -3.04 -19.13 -47.52
CA ARG A 417 -3.56 -19.07 -48.91
C ARG A 417 -4.88 -18.33 -49.02
N GLU A 418 -5.79 -18.49 -48.05
CA GLU A 418 -7.03 -17.71 -47.98
C GLU A 418 -6.76 -16.22 -47.66
N ALA A 419 -5.74 -15.93 -46.84
CA ALA A 419 -5.36 -14.58 -46.50
C ALA A 419 -4.82 -13.80 -47.71
N ALA A 420 -3.98 -14.44 -48.54
CA ALA A 420 -3.34 -13.85 -49.72
C ALA A 420 -4.31 -13.56 -50.90
N ARG A 421 -5.50 -14.16 -50.90
CA ARG A 421 -6.54 -13.95 -51.92
C ARG A 421 -7.46 -12.76 -51.64
N SER A 422 -7.26 -12.06 -50.53
CA SER A 422 -8.03 -10.86 -50.19
C SER A 422 -7.25 -9.62 -50.56
N GLU A 423 -7.93 -8.67 -51.18
CA GLU A 423 -7.36 -7.36 -51.54
C GLU A 423 -6.71 -6.68 -50.32
N GLY A 424 -5.59 -5.99 -50.58
CA GLY A 424 -4.84 -5.24 -49.59
C GLY A 424 -5.65 -4.07 -49.03
N ASP A 425 -5.57 -3.87 -47.73
CA ASP A 425 -6.43 -2.95 -47.01
C ASP A 425 -5.76 -1.57 -46.92
N SER A 426 -6.06 -0.71 -47.90
CA SER A 426 -5.45 0.63 -48.05
C SER A 426 -5.47 1.48 -46.77
N GLU A 427 -6.47 1.30 -45.90
CA GLU A 427 -6.60 2.00 -44.62
C GLU A 427 -5.58 1.52 -43.58
N THR A 428 -5.29 0.22 -43.55
CA THR A 428 -4.28 -0.36 -42.65
C THR A 428 -2.87 0.14 -43.02
N ASP A 429 -2.58 0.27 -44.31
CA ASP A 429 -1.32 0.83 -44.80
C ASP A 429 -1.19 2.32 -44.51
N ALA A 430 -2.27 3.09 -44.70
CA ALA A 430 -2.32 4.52 -44.34
C ALA A 430 -2.06 4.73 -42.84
N CYS A 431 -2.73 3.94 -41.97
CA CYS A 431 -2.50 3.98 -40.53
C CYS A 431 -1.05 3.62 -40.18
N SER A 432 -0.47 2.61 -40.84
CA SER A 432 0.91 2.19 -40.60
C SER A 432 1.92 3.28 -40.98
N SER A 433 1.68 4.03 -42.07
CA SER A 433 2.51 5.19 -42.42
C SER A 433 2.41 6.30 -41.39
N LEU A 434 1.19 6.64 -40.97
CA LEU A 434 0.95 7.70 -39.98
C LEU A 434 1.56 7.36 -38.61
N ILE A 435 1.50 6.08 -38.19
CA ILE A 435 2.21 5.62 -36.98
C ILE A 435 3.71 5.87 -37.11
N ARG A 436 4.33 5.53 -38.25
CA ARG A 436 5.76 5.73 -38.47
C ARG A 436 6.15 7.21 -38.39
N GLU A 437 5.33 8.10 -38.94
CA GLU A 437 5.54 9.55 -38.88
C GLU A 437 5.44 10.08 -37.43
N ILE A 438 4.40 9.68 -36.69
CA ILE A 438 4.25 10.06 -35.28
C ILE A 438 5.43 9.53 -34.45
N VAL A 439 5.81 8.26 -34.65
CA VAL A 439 6.94 7.66 -33.91
C VAL A 439 8.24 8.39 -34.23
N ALA A 440 8.50 8.73 -35.50
CA ALA A 440 9.70 9.48 -35.87
C ALA A 440 9.77 10.83 -35.14
N GLU A 441 8.66 11.58 -35.11
CA GLU A 441 8.60 12.85 -34.37
C GLU A 441 8.81 12.65 -32.87
N LEU A 442 8.14 11.67 -32.25
CA LEU A 442 8.30 11.37 -30.82
C LEU A 442 9.72 10.91 -30.47
N CYS A 443 10.37 10.13 -31.35
CA CYS A 443 11.74 9.68 -31.19
C CYS A 443 12.75 10.83 -31.18
N CYS A 444 12.46 11.95 -31.87
CA CYS A 444 13.28 13.16 -31.75
C CYS A 444 13.29 13.72 -30.33
N HIS A 445 12.35 13.35 -29.46
CA HIS A 445 12.27 13.77 -28.06
C HIS A 445 12.83 12.75 -27.06
N VAL A 446 13.29 11.58 -27.53
CA VAL A 446 14.04 10.64 -26.71
C VAL A 446 15.39 11.28 -26.32
N PRO A 447 15.80 11.22 -25.03
CA PRO A 447 17.09 11.74 -24.60
C PRO A 447 18.26 11.12 -25.36
N GLU A 448 19.28 11.90 -25.69
CA GLU A 448 20.40 11.49 -26.54
C GLU A 448 21.15 10.26 -26.03
N THR A 449 21.26 10.11 -24.72
CA THR A 449 21.87 8.95 -24.04
C THR A 449 21.13 7.63 -24.29
N HIS A 450 19.87 7.70 -24.73
CA HIS A 450 19.01 6.55 -24.98
C HIS A 450 18.55 6.45 -26.44
N ARG A 451 19.05 7.33 -27.32
CA ARG A 451 18.85 7.19 -28.76
C ARG A 451 19.74 6.06 -29.27
N ALA A 452 19.13 4.96 -29.71
CA ALA A 452 19.86 4.00 -30.53
C ALA A 452 20.31 4.71 -31.83
N ALA A 453 21.52 4.40 -32.32
CA ALA A 453 22.13 5.03 -33.50
C ALA A 453 21.32 4.84 -34.81
N HIS A 454 20.19 4.12 -34.78
CA HIS A 454 19.41 3.69 -35.94
C HIS A 454 17.93 4.12 -35.93
N LEU A 455 17.52 5.09 -35.12
CA LEU A 455 16.10 5.53 -35.00
C LEU A 455 15.49 6.23 -36.25
N SER A 456 16.15 6.18 -37.41
CA SER A 456 15.68 6.80 -38.67
C SER A 456 14.78 5.88 -39.53
N GLY A 457 14.29 4.75 -38.98
CA GLY A 457 13.41 3.80 -39.65
C GLY A 457 12.41 3.11 -38.69
N PRO A 458 11.47 2.29 -39.19
CA PRO A 458 10.54 1.56 -38.34
C PRO A 458 11.30 0.60 -37.39
N LEU A 459 11.18 0.81 -36.08
CA LEU A 459 11.86 -0.04 -35.10
C LEU A 459 11.41 -1.50 -35.25
N PRO A 460 12.35 -2.46 -35.32
CA PRO A 460 12.04 -3.87 -35.20
C PRO A 460 11.21 -4.15 -33.94
N PRO A 461 10.28 -5.13 -33.95
CA PRO A 461 9.50 -5.52 -32.78
C PRO A 461 10.34 -5.79 -31.51
N GLU A 462 11.59 -6.25 -31.69
CA GLU A 462 12.53 -6.58 -30.61
C GLU A 462 13.17 -5.36 -29.93
N GLU A 463 13.20 -4.21 -30.61
CA GLU A 463 13.81 -2.98 -30.08
C GLU A 463 12.85 -2.18 -29.19
N TRP A 464 11.53 -2.36 -29.39
CA TRP A 464 10.51 -1.67 -28.60
C TRP A 464 10.60 -1.94 -27.09
N PRO A 465 10.70 -3.20 -26.61
CA PRO A 465 10.88 -3.46 -25.18
C PRO A 465 12.16 -2.83 -24.62
N ARG A 466 13.25 -2.80 -25.39
CA ARG A 466 14.52 -2.19 -24.97
C ARG A 466 14.40 -0.68 -24.81
N LEU A 467 13.76 -0.01 -25.78
CA LEU A 467 13.50 1.43 -25.71
C LEU A 467 12.60 1.78 -24.52
N LEU A 468 11.49 1.06 -24.33
CA LEU A 468 10.59 1.28 -23.20
C LEU A 468 11.31 1.06 -21.86
N HIS A 469 12.16 0.03 -21.77
CA HIS A 469 12.99 -0.21 -20.58
C HIS A 469 13.93 0.97 -20.30
N ALA A 470 14.70 1.40 -21.30
CA ALA A 470 15.64 2.52 -21.16
C ALA A 470 14.94 3.81 -20.72
N LEU A 471 13.79 4.13 -21.33
CA LEU A 471 13.02 5.31 -20.96
C LEU A 471 12.40 5.19 -19.55
N CYS A 472 11.89 4.02 -19.17
CA CYS A 472 11.38 3.78 -17.82
C CYS A 472 12.47 3.84 -16.73
N SER A 473 13.74 3.62 -17.07
CA SER A 473 14.86 3.79 -16.15
C SER A 473 15.16 5.25 -15.80
N ILE A 474 14.65 6.22 -16.56
CA ILE A 474 14.85 7.65 -16.27
C ILE A 474 14.13 8.02 -14.97
N PRO A 475 14.80 8.64 -13.98
CA PRO A 475 14.18 8.99 -12.71
C PRO A 475 13.08 10.03 -12.88
N VAL A 476 11.98 9.86 -12.14
CA VAL A 476 10.86 10.81 -12.08
C VAL A 476 10.65 11.16 -10.62
N ARG A 477 10.71 12.45 -10.28
CA ARG A 477 10.48 12.90 -8.90
C ARG A 477 9.08 12.50 -8.44
N THR A 478 9.00 11.78 -7.32
CA THR A 478 7.72 11.26 -6.80
C THR A 478 7.27 11.96 -5.50
N LEU A 479 8.21 12.52 -4.75
CA LEU A 479 7.92 13.15 -3.47
C LEU A 479 7.11 14.43 -3.64
N PHE A 480 6.06 14.56 -2.82
CA PHE A 480 5.18 15.73 -2.77
C PHE A 480 4.63 16.19 -4.12
N CYS A 481 4.29 15.23 -4.99
CA CYS A 481 3.73 15.51 -6.31
C CYS A 481 2.46 16.36 -6.23
N PRO A 482 2.37 17.46 -7.00
CA PRO A 482 1.16 18.28 -7.05
C PRO A 482 -0.06 17.50 -7.57
N ARG A 483 -1.27 17.93 -7.16
CA ARG A 483 -2.53 17.29 -7.58
C ARG A 483 -2.67 17.18 -9.11
N ALA A 484 -2.23 18.20 -9.86
CA ALA A 484 -2.29 18.19 -11.32
C ALA A 484 -1.45 17.05 -11.94
N VAL A 485 -0.28 16.74 -11.35
CA VAL A 485 0.57 15.60 -11.75
C VAL A 485 -0.15 14.29 -11.46
N LEU A 486 -0.72 14.13 -10.26
CA LEU A 486 -1.45 12.92 -9.87
C LEU A 486 -2.70 12.67 -10.74
N GLU A 487 -3.42 13.73 -11.14
CA GLU A 487 -4.56 13.63 -12.06
C GLU A 487 -4.15 13.09 -13.44
N VAL A 488 -3.06 13.62 -14.00
CA VAL A 488 -2.53 13.13 -15.29
C VAL A 488 -2.05 11.68 -15.17
N LEU A 489 -1.32 11.34 -14.10
CA LEU A 489 -0.88 9.97 -13.84
C LEU A 489 -2.07 9.01 -13.75
N ALA A 490 -3.16 9.40 -13.09
CA ALA A 490 -4.37 8.58 -13.00
C ALA A 490 -4.97 8.27 -14.39
N VAL A 491 -5.00 9.26 -15.29
CA VAL A 491 -5.47 9.04 -16.67
C VAL A 491 -4.51 8.11 -17.44
N LEU A 492 -3.20 8.37 -17.40
CA LEU A 492 -2.20 7.55 -18.11
C LEU A 492 -2.21 6.09 -17.63
N ARG A 493 -2.39 5.85 -16.33
CA ARG A 493 -2.54 4.50 -15.76
C ARG A 493 -3.77 3.78 -16.26
N ARG A 494 -4.90 4.48 -16.41
CA ARG A 494 -6.10 3.89 -17.03
C ARG A 494 -5.85 3.52 -18.49
N VAL A 495 -5.22 4.42 -19.27
CA VAL A 495 -4.83 4.13 -20.67
C VAL A 495 -3.97 2.86 -20.73
N SER A 496 -2.90 2.79 -19.93
CA SER A 496 -2.01 1.64 -19.87
C SER A 496 -2.73 0.34 -19.47
N SER A 497 -3.66 0.42 -18.52
CA SER A 497 -4.47 -0.73 -18.08
C SER A 497 -5.38 -1.25 -19.20
N HIS A 498 -5.97 -0.36 -20.00
CA HIS A 498 -6.75 -0.76 -21.16
C HIS A 498 -5.88 -1.34 -22.27
N CYS A 499 -4.69 -0.79 -22.53
CA CYS A 499 -3.71 -1.39 -23.44
C CYS A 499 -3.36 -2.83 -23.01
N HIS A 500 -3.09 -3.04 -21.72
CA HIS A 500 -2.81 -4.37 -21.17
C HIS A 500 -3.99 -5.33 -21.38
N ARG A 501 -5.22 -4.88 -21.12
CA ARG A 501 -6.43 -5.67 -21.35
C ARG A 501 -6.60 -6.06 -22.82
N VAL A 502 -6.34 -5.13 -23.76
CA VAL A 502 -6.36 -5.43 -25.20
C VAL A 502 -5.31 -6.49 -25.54
N CYS A 503 -4.10 -6.39 -24.96
CA CYS A 503 -3.04 -7.39 -25.15
C CYS A 503 -3.50 -8.79 -24.77
N ASP A 504 -4.10 -8.94 -23.60
CA ASP A 504 -4.57 -10.23 -23.10
C ASP A 504 -5.75 -10.78 -23.91
N GLN A 505 -6.70 -9.91 -24.28
CA GLN A 505 -7.85 -10.29 -25.10
C GLN A 505 -7.44 -10.77 -26.49
N VAL A 506 -6.54 -10.04 -27.17
CA VAL A 506 -6.04 -10.41 -28.50
C VAL A 506 -5.25 -11.70 -28.41
N ALA A 507 -4.31 -11.84 -27.46
CA ALA A 507 -3.52 -13.06 -27.30
C ALA A 507 -4.41 -14.29 -27.03
N ALA A 508 -5.38 -14.17 -26.12
CA ALA A 508 -6.32 -15.25 -25.81
C ALA A 508 -7.22 -15.59 -27.02
N CYS A 509 -7.70 -14.59 -27.75
CA CYS A 509 -8.55 -14.81 -28.92
C CYS A 509 -7.78 -15.49 -30.06
N VAL A 510 -6.55 -15.05 -30.35
CA VAL A 510 -5.70 -15.67 -31.37
C VAL A 510 -5.44 -17.14 -31.04
N GLU A 511 -5.05 -17.44 -29.80
CA GLU A 511 -4.72 -18.80 -29.39
C GLU A 511 -5.95 -19.72 -29.41
N LEU A 512 -7.11 -19.24 -28.92
CA LEU A 512 -8.35 -19.98 -28.98
C LEU A 512 -8.78 -20.28 -30.43
N ARG A 513 -8.74 -19.26 -31.30
CA ARG A 513 -9.14 -19.41 -32.70
C ARG A 513 -8.18 -20.28 -33.49
N ARG A 514 -6.87 -20.25 -33.18
CA ARG A 514 -5.88 -21.16 -33.76
C ARG A 514 -6.22 -22.61 -33.46
N ARG A 515 -6.44 -22.96 -32.18
CA ARG A 515 -6.81 -24.33 -31.78
C ARG A 515 -8.08 -24.79 -32.48
N GLN A 516 -9.11 -23.93 -32.52
CA GLN A 516 -10.35 -24.25 -33.23
C GLN A 516 -10.16 -24.42 -34.74
N TRP A 517 -9.19 -23.73 -35.35
CA TRP A 517 -8.83 -23.92 -36.75
C TRP A 517 -8.17 -25.29 -36.97
N GLU A 518 -7.20 -25.65 -36.13
CA GLU A 518 -6.48 -26.94 -36.15
C GLU A 518 -7.44 -28.11 -35.92
N ASP A 519 -8.36 -27.98 -34.97
CA ASP A 519 -9.42 -28.95 -34.66
C ASP A 519 -10.55 -29.00 -35.72
N ARG A 520 -10.43 -28.20 -36.80
CA ARG A 520 -11.44 -28.05 -37.87
C ARG A 520 -12.85 -27.69 -37.36
N SER A 521 -12.96 -27.10 -36.18
CA SER A 521 -14.23 -26.75 -35.52
C SER A 521 -14.74 -25.35 -35.86
N LEU A 522 -13.94 -24.52 -36.54
CA LEU A 522 -14.36 -23.18 -36.97
C LEU A 522 -15.35 -23.21 -38.16
N ARG A 523 -16.52 -22.58 -37.96
CA ARG A 523 -17.48 -22.29 -39.04
C ARG A 523 -16.94 -21.21 -39.98
N SER A 524 -17.40 -21.20 -41.24
CA SER A 524 -16.93 -20.27 -42.29
C SER A 524 -16.91 -18.78 -41.85
N ARG A 525 -17.97 -18.29 -41.18
CA ARG A 525 -18.00 -16.91 -40.63
C ARG A 525 -16.91 -16.65 -39.59
N GLN A 526 -16.62 -17.64 -38.73
CA GLN A 526 -15.59 -17.53 -37.69
C GLN A 526 -14.18 -17.59 -38.30
N ARG A 527 -14.00 -18.37 -39.37
CA ARG A 527 -12.75 -18.39 -40.17
C ARG A 527 -12.45 -17.01 -40.76
N ARG A 528 -13.43 -16.38 -41.41
CA ARG A 528 -13.29 -15.01 -41.94
C ARG A 528 -12.96 -13.99 -40.85
N ASN A 529 -13.60 -14.07 -39.69
CA ASN A 529 -13.31 -13.18 -38.56
C ASN A 529 -11.90 -13.40 -37.99
N TYR A 530 -11.43 -14.65 -37.91
CA TYR A 530 -10.06 -14.96 -37.51
C TYR A 530 -9.02 -14.37 -38.47
N LEU A 531 -9.25 -14.47 -39.79
CA LEU A 531 -8.36 -13.83 -40.78
C LEU A 531 -8.32 -12.30 -40.62
N ARG A 532 -9.45 -11.65 -40.32
CA ARG A 532 -9.50 -10.21 -40.02
C ARG A 532 -8.72 -9.85 -38.76
N LEU A 533 -8.84 -10.65 -37.70
CA LEU A 533 -8.04 -10.51 -36.48
C LEU A 533 -6.55 -10.57 -36.80
N VAL A 534 -6.09 -11.61 -37.49
CA VAL A 534 -4.65 -11.78 -37.77
C VAL A 534 -4.10 -10.65 -38.62
N ARG A 535 -4.87 -10.13 -39.58
CA ARG A 535 -4.49 -8.93 -40.36
C ARG A 535 -4.38 -7.69 -39.49
N SER A 536 -5.36 -7.46 -38.64
CA SER A 536 -5.44 -6.29 -37.76
C SER A 536 -4.33 -6.29 -36.69
N MET A 537 -3.80 -7.45 -36.32
CA MET A 537 -2.78 -7.58 -35.25
C MET A 537 -1.54 -6.73 -35.51
N LYS A 538 -1.04 -6.64 -36.74
CA LYS A 538 0.18 -5.86 -37.03
C LYS A 538 -0.04 -4.36 -36.76
N LEU A 539 -1.20 -3.85 -37.19
CA LEU A 539 -1.59 -2.46 -36.94
C LEU A 539 -1.82 -2.22 -35.44
N LEU A 540 -2.60 -3.08 -34.78
CA LEU A 540 -2.91 -2.92 -33.36
C LEU A 540 -1.65 -3.02 -32.49
N SER A 541 -0.72 -3.92 -32.79
CA SER A 541 0.58 -4.00 -32.10
C SER A 541 1.36 -2.70 -32.24
N SER A 542 1.47 -2.17 -33.47
CA SER A 542 2.17 -0.90 -33.74
C SER A 542 1.52 0.28 -33.02
N MET A 543 0.18 0.34 -33.01
CA MET A 543 -0.58 1.38 -32.31
C MET A 543 -0.40 1.29 -30.79
N LEU A 544 -0.42 0.08 -30.22
CA LEU A 544 -0.22 -0.10 -28.78
C LEU A 544 1.21 0.29 -28.37
N TYR A 545 2.23 -0.05 -29.16
CA TYR A 545 3.59 0.43 -28.92
C TYR A 545 3.71 1.96 -29.01
N LEU A 546 3.05 2.59 -29.98
CA LEU A 546 2.98 4.05 -30.07
C LEU A 546 2.35 4.66 -28.79
N ILE A 547 1.25 4.10 -28.29
CA ILE A 547 0.62 4.57 -27.05
C ILE A 547 1.56 4.36 -25.86
N LEU A 548 2.23 3.22 -25.75
CA LEU A 548 3.18 2.97 -24.65
C LEU A 548 4.35 3.96 -24.69
N LEU A 549 4.90 4.25 -25.87
CA LEU A 549 5.94 5.27 -26.05
C LEU A 549 5.44 6.65 -25.63
N LEU A 550 4.24 7.04 -26.08
CA LEU A 550 3.61 8.29 -25.68
C LEU A 550 3.47 8.38 -24.16
N ILE A 551 2.98 7.33 -23.50
CA ILE A 551 2.82 7.29 -22.04
C ILE A 551 4.16 7.54 -21.34
N VAL A 552 5.23 6.87 -21.77
CA VAL A 552 6.54 7.00 -21.10
C VAL A 552 7.16 8.37 -21.35
N LEU A 553 7.07 8.91 -22.57
CA LEU A 553 7.57 10.25 -22.90
C LEU A 553 6.83 11.34 -22.12
N GLU A 554 5.52 11.20 -21.95
CA GLU A 554 4.74 12.12 -21.12
C GLU A 554 5.04 11.95 -19.63
N LEU A 555 5.31 10.72 -19.18
CA LEU A 555 5.68 10.42 -17.80
C LEU A 555 7.03 11.03 -17.41
N ILE A 556 8.07 10.88 -18.22
CA ILE A 556 9.40 11.45 -17.91
C ILE A 556 9.36 12.99 -17.88
N ASN A 557 8.42 13.59 -18.59
CA ASN A 557 8.20 15.04 -18.66
C ASN A 557 7.01 15.51 -17.82
N ILE A 558 6.49 14.68 -16.91
CA ILE A 558 5.20 14.92 -16.24
C ILE A 558 5.14 16.25 -15.47
N HIS A 559 6.27 16.68 -14.89
CA HIS A 559 6.37 17.91 -14.12
C HIS A 559 6.27 19.19 -14.97
N MET A 560 6.41 19.09 -16.30
CA MET A 560 6.18 20.21 -17.22
C MET A 560 4.72 20.68 -17.22
N ILE A 561 3.79 19.87 -16.67
CA ILE A 561 2.38 20.24 -16.47
C ILE A 561 2.24 21.54 -15.65
N LEU A 562 3.19 21.81 -14.74
CA LEU A 562 3.17 23.00 -13.87
C LEU A 562 3.43 24.29 -14.64
N GLY A 563 4.01 24.21 -15.84
CA GLY A 563 4.22 25.35 -16.72
C GLY A 563 3.03 25.69 -17.62
N LYS A 564 1.98 24.86 -17.66
CA LYS A 564 0.79 25.12 -18.47
C LYS A 564 -0.19 26.05 -17.76
N ASN A 565 -0.79 26.97 -18.51
CA ASN A 565 -1.92 27.74 -18.01
C ASN A 565 -3.20 26.88 -17.93
N ALA A 566 -4.25 27.39 -17.28
CA ALA A 566 -5.49 26.63 -17.07
C ALA A 566 -6.14 26.12 -18.36
N SER A 567 -6.12 26.92 -19.44
CA SER A 567 -6.68 26.54 -20.74
C SER A 567 -5.86 25.42 -21.40
N GLU A 568 -4.54 25.57 -21.44
CA GLU A 568 -3.60 24.57 -21.97
C GLU A 568 -3.68 23.25 -21.19
N TYR A 569 -3.81 23.33 -19.86
CA TYR A 569 -4.00 22.18 -18.99
C TYR A 569 -5.29 21.43 -19.33
N GLN A 570 -6.42 22.14 -19.46
CA GLN A 570 -7.70 21.54 -19.85
C GLN A 570 -7.68 20.96 -21.27
N GLN A 571 -7.01 21.60 -22.23
CA GLN A 571 -6.82 21.05 -23.58
C GLN A 571 -6.00 19.76 -23.54
N TYR A 572 -4.92 19.75 -22.78
CA TYR A 572 -4.07 18.56 -22.60
C TYR A 572 -4.82 17.40 -21.93
N LEU A 573 -5.56 17.65 -20.85
CA LEU A 573 -6.40 16.62 -20.23
C LEU A 573 -7.49 16.09 -21.16
N ARG A 574 -8.11 16.96 -21.99
CA ARG A 574 -9.08 16.52 -23.00
C ARG A 574 -8.44 15.61 -24.04
N PHE A 575 -7.21 15.91 -24.46
CA PHE A 575 -6.44 15.04 -25.35
C PHE A 575 -6.20 13.66 -24.71
N LEU A 576 -5.67 13.61 -23.48
CA LEU A 576 -5.45 12.33 -22.80
C LEU A 576 -6.75 11.54 -22.58
N LYS A 577 -7.85 12.22 -22.27
CA LYS A 577 -9.18 11.60 -22.18
C LYS A 577 -9.67 11.04 -23.51
N CYS A 578 -9.33 11.67 -24.64
CA CYS A 578 -9.59 11.10 -25.97
C CYS A 578 -8.78 9.82 -26.23
N VAL A 579 -7.50 9.79 -25.83
CA VAL A 579 -6.67 8.57 -25.91
C VAL A 579 -7.24 7.47 -25.00
N LEU A 580 -7.68 7.82 -23.79
CA LEU A 580 -8.36 6.91 -22.88
C LEU A 580 -9.63 6.33 -23.50
N GLN A 581 -10.51 7.18 -24.02
CA GLN A 581 -11.75 6.75 -24.68
C GLN A 581 -11.47 5.81 -25.86
N TYR A 582 -10.42 6.08 -26.64
CA TYR A 582 -9.96 5.18 -27.69
C TYR A 582 -9.60 3.80 -27.11
N THR A 583 -8.75 3.74 -26.09
CA THR A 583 -8.33 2.46 -25.49
C THR A 583 -9.47 1.69 -24.82
N GLU A 584 -10.44 2.40 -24.22
CA GLU A 584 -11.66 1.81 -23.66
C GLU A 584 -12.52 1.17 -24.77
N ASN A 585 -12.73 1.89 -25.87
CA ASN A 585 -13.48 1.39 -27.02
C ASN A 585 -12.76 0.21 -27.70
N LEU A 586 -11.43 0.30 -27.82
CA LEU A 586 -10.61 -0.79 -28.37
C LEU A 586 -10.76 -2.05 -27.52
N ALA A 587 -10.61 -1.96 -26.20
CA ALA A 587 -10.81 -3.07 -25.27
C ALA A 587 -12.23 -3.67 -25.31
N ALA A 588 -13.23 -2.85 -25.65
CA ALA A 588 -14.58 -3.34 -25.88
C ALA A 588 -14.71 -4.10 -27.21
N TYR A 589 -14.10 -3.61 -28.29
CA TYR A 589 -14.18 -4.22 -29.62
C TYR A 589 -13.34 -5.50 -29.75
N THR A 590 -12.21 -5.58 -29.04
CA THR A 590 -11.34 -6.75 -28.99
C THR A 590 -11.80 -7.82 -27.99
N SER A 591 -12.93 -7.61 -27.30
CA SER A 591 -13.47 -8.62 -26.39
C SER A 591 -13.92 -9.87 -27.17
N GLN A 592 -13.85 -11.03 -26.51
CA GLN A 592 -14.27 -12.31 -27.10
C GLN A 592 -15.75 -12.33 -27.51
N ASP A 593 -16.58 -11.48 -26.91
CA ASP A 593 -18.01 -11.37 -27.24
C ASP A 593 -18.24 -10.56 -28.52
N LYS A 594 -17.49 -9.47 -28.71
CA LYS A 594 -17.71 -8.55 -29.83
C LYS A 594 -16.93 -8.93 -31.09
N ASN A 595 -15.64 -9.24 -30.98
CA ASN A 595 -14.74 -9.57 -32.11
C ASN A 595 -14.85 -8.60 -33.32
N LYS A 596 -14.87 -7.29 -33.04
CA LYS A 596 -15.08 -6.22 -34.03
C LYS A 596 -13.77 -5.67 -34.56
N TRP A 597 -13.11 -6.44 -35.43
CA TRP A 597 -11.75 -6.14 -35.91
C TRP A 597 -11.71 -4.99 -36.93
N ASP A 598 -12.65 -4.95 -37.87
CA ASP A 598 -12.71 -3.88 -38.88
C ASP A 598 -13.06 -2.54 -38.22
N GLU A 599 -14.01 -2.53 -37.27
CA GLU A 599 -14.32 -1.32 -36.50
C GLU A 599 -13.16 -0.88 -35.60
N ALA A 600 -12.31 -1.81 -35.15
CA ALA A 600 -11.10 -1.48 -34.39
C ALA A 600 -10.03 -0.80 -35.28
N VAL A 601 -9.92 -1.19 -36.55
CA VAL A 601 -9.05 -0.54 -37.54
C VAL A 601 -9.53 0.89 -37.81
N HIS A 602 -10.81 1.08 -38.14
CA HIS A 602 -11.39 2.42 -38.34
C HIS A 602 -11.25 3.33 -37.10
N LEU A 603 -11.49 2.76 -35.91
CA LEU A 603 -11.30 3.47 -34.64
C LEU A 603 -9.84 3.91 -34.45
N THR A 604 -8.89 3.08 -34.88
CA THR A 604 -7.44 3.37 -34.81
C THR A 604 -7.07 4.51 -35.74
N HIS A 605 -7.58 4.52 -36.97
CA HIS A 605 -7.36 5.62 -37.92
C HIS A 605 -7.81 6.97 -37.34
N ALA A 606 -9.03 7.04 -36.80
CA ALA A 606 -9.56 8.26 -36.18
C ALA A 606 -8.76 8.73 -34.96
N ALA A 607 -8.21 7.80 -34.17
CA ALA A 607 -7.35 8.13 -33.03
C ALA A 607 -5.98 8.65 -33.47
N LEU A 608 -5.38 8.05 -34.50
CA LEU A 608 -4.09 8.47 -35.05
C LEU A 608 -4.14 9.91 -35.58
N LEU A 609 -5.21 10.29 -36.29
CA LEU A 609 -5.38 11.67 -36.77
C LEU A 609 -5.41 12.68 -35.61
N LYS A 610 -6.05 12.33 -34.49
CA LYS A 610 -6.09 13.18 -33.28
C LYS A 610 -4.72 13.27 -32.61
N ILE A 611 -3.99 12.16 -32.52
CA ILE A 611 -2.62 12.13 -31.96
C ILE A 611 -1.70 12.98 -32.84
N TRP A 612 -1.70 12.76 -34.16
CA TRP A 612 -0.91 13.53 -35.11
C TRP A 612 -1.18 15.04 -35.00
N THR A 613 -2.46 15.45 -35.02
CA THR A 613 -2.85 16.87 -34.91
C THR A 613 -2.31 17.51 -33.62
N PHE A 614 -2.31 16.76 -32.50
CA PHE A 614 -1.83 17.27 -31.22
C PHE A 614 -0.30 17.30 -31.15
N THR A 615 0.36 16.33 -31.79
CA THR A 615 1.82 16.27 -31.96
C THR A 615 2.32 17.42 -32.83
N GLU A 616 1.72 17.67 -34.00
CA GLU A 616 2.07 18.79 -34.89
C GLU A 616 1.96 20.15 -34.19
N LYS A 617 0.92 20.34 -33.38
CA LYS A 617 0.73 21.57 -32.60
C LYS A 617 1.72 21.72 -31.44
N LYS A 618 2.59 20.74 -31.21
CA LYS A 618 3.62 20.71 -30.14
C LYS A 618 3.02 20.93 -28.74
N GLN A 619 1.84 20.37 -28.48
CA GLN A 619 1.08 20.63 -27.25
C GLN A 619 1.31 19.60 -26.12
N MET A 620 1.96 18.47 -26.43
CA MET A 620 2.36 17.44 -25.45
C MET A 620 3.45 17.93 -24.48
N LEU A 621 3.59 17.28 -23.32
CA LEU A 621 4.59 17.65 -22.32
C LEU A 621 6.01 17.46 -22.83
N THR A 622 6.24 16.40 -23.63
CA THR A 622 7.54 16.13 -24.25
C THR A 622 8.05 17.26 -25.16
N HIS A 623 7.14 18.04 -25.76
CA HIS A 623 7.51 19.20 -26.59
C HIS A 623 7.92 20.41 -25.75
N LEU A 624 7.33 20.59 -24.57
CA LEU A 624 7.63 21.71 -23.67
C LEU A 624 9.03 21.58 -23.06
N ALA A 625 9.51 20.35 -22.82
CA ALA A 625 10.83 20.09 -22.26
C ALA A 625 11.97 20.72 -23.10
N LYS A 626 11.93 20.57 -24.44
CA LYS A 626 12.93 21.18 -25.36
C LYS A 626 12.92 22.71 -25.36
N LYS A 627 11.75 23.34 -25.15
CA LYS A 627 11.61 24.81 -25.11
C LYS A 627 12.20 25.41 -23.83
N SER A 628 12.30 24.62 -22.75
CA SER A 628 12.96 25.05 -21.51
C SER A 628 14.49 24.99 -21.61
N MET A 629 15.05 23.95 -22.24
CA MET A 629 16.50 23.82 -22.44
C MET A 629 17.08 24.88 -23.39
N SER A 630 16.32 25.34 -24.38
CA SER A 630 16.73 26.40 -25.30
C SER A 630 16.68 27.81 -24.70
N LYS A 631 16.12 27.98 -23.48
CA LYS A 631 16.13 29.25 -22.73
C LYS A 631 17.24 29.32 -21.66
N VAL A 632 18.04 28.25 -21.52
CA VAL A 632 19.12 28.14 -20.53
C VAL A 632 20.50 28.13 -21.21
N ILE A 633 20.55 28.38 -22.53
CA ILE A 633 21.81 28.61 -23.28
C ILE A 633 22.00 30.11 -23.48
#